data_AF-A0A1I2QJQ5-F1
#
_entry.id   AF-A0A1I2QJQ5-F1
#
_cell.length_a   1.000
_cell.length_b   1.000
_cell.length_c   1.000
_cell.angle_alpha   90.00
_cell.angle_beta   90.00
_cell.angle_gamma   90.00
#
_symmetry.space_group_name_H-M   'P 1'
#
loop_
_entity.id
_entity.type
_entity.pdbx_description
1 polymer ?
#
loop_
_entity_poly.entity_id
_entity_poly.type
_entity_poly.pdbx_seq_one_letter_code
_entity_poly.pdbx_strand_id
1 'polypeptide(L)'
;MVTKNTKLSNAIRRNGGFLVWSIKIGANQSECETRLGFDGEMKIKSILENMGYKVDKMTTKHPYDLLVNDNIKIDIKTAHKYTSDTGWSSYSFNLEKKNPTCDIYIFYCIDDDKILVIPSKYLKQTQLCITDKKSKYDKYRDRYDYLKKYDEFYRNVI
;
A
#
# COMPACT_ATOMS: atom_id res chain seq x y z
N MET A 1 19.47 24.48 -25.70
CA MET A 1 19.05 23.06 -25.70
C MET A 1 19.90 22.33 -24.66
N VAL A 2 19.36 22.04 -23.47
CA VAL A 2 20.14 21.36 -22.41
C VAL A 2 20.32 19.91 -22.83
N THR A 3 21.55 19.50 -23.13
CA THR A 3 21.93 18.10 -23.37
C THR A 3 21.73 17.31 -22.08
N LYS A 4 20.55 16.72 -21.89
CA LYS A 4 20.17 15.95 -20.69
C LYS A 4 20.96 14.64 -20.64
N ASN A 5 22.17 14.68 -20.07
CA ASN A 5 22.88 13.47 -19.68
C ASN A 5 22.12 12.79 -18.53
N THR A 6 21.32 11.77 -18.85
CA THR A 6 20.49 11.00 -17.90
C THR A 6 21.21 9.76 -17.38
N LYS A 7 22.52 9.58 -17.64
CA LYS A 7 23.26 8.38 -17.21
C LYS A 7 23.22 8.19 -15.70
N LEU A 8 23.44 9.27 -14.93
CA LEU A 8 23.42 9.24 -13.47
C LEU A 8 22.03 8.92 -12.92
N SER A 9 20.99 9.61 -13.39
CA SER A 9 19.62 9.37 -12.92
C SER A 9 19.15 7.94 -13.26
N ASN A 10 19.55 7.41 -14.42
CA ASN A 10 19.28 6.02 -14.78
C ASN A 10 20.05 5.02 -13.91
N ALA A 11 21.32 5.30 -13.57
CA ALA A 11 22.11 4.46 -12.67
C ALA A 11 21.50 4.43 -11.26
N ILE A 12 21.11 5.59 -10.72
CA ILE A 12 20.40 5.69 -9.43
C ILE A 12 19.11 4.87 -9.49
N ARG A 13 18.26 5.07 -10.51
CA ARG A 13 16.99 4.33 -10.69
C ARG A 13 17.19 2.82 -10.71
N ARG A 14 18.22 2.33 -11.40
CA ARG A 14 18.50 0.89 -11.53
C ARG A 14 19.08 0.25 -10.27
N ASN A 15 19.65 1.04 -9.36
CA ASN A 15 20.31 0.56 -8.15
C ASN A 15 19.57 0.97 -6.87
N GLY A 16 18.24 0.79 -6.85
CA GLY A 16 17.41 1.05 -5.67
C GLY A 16 16.70 2.42 -5.66
N GLY A 17 16.94 3.28 -6.65
CA GLY A 17 16.24 4.56 -6.77
C GLY A 17 16.73 5.62 -5.79
N PHE A 18 16.18 6.83 -5.93
CA PHE A 18 16.65 8.00 -5.19
C PHE A 18 16.55 7.80 -3.67
N LEU A 19 15.50 7.15 -3.17
CA LEU A 19 15.30 6.92 -1.74
C LEU A 19 16.43 6.08 -1.09
N VAL A 20 16.82 4.97 -1.73
CA VAL A 20 17.90 4.12 -1.22
C VAL A 20 19.21 4.91 -1.17
N TRP A 21 19.48 5.71 -2.19
CA TRP A 21 20.69 6.53 -2.24
C TRP A 21 20.68 7.67 -1.24
N SER A 22 19.54 8.32 -0.98
CA SER A 22 19.46 9.39 0.02
C SER A 22 19.74 8.88 1.43
N ILE A 23 19.24 7.69 1.77
CA ILE A 23 19.57 7.02 3.04
C ILE A 23 21.08 6.76 3.12
N LYS A 24 21.68 6.20 2.05
CA LYS A 24 23.12 5.88 2.03
C LYS A 24 24.02 7.11 2.17
N ILE A 25 23.64 8.26 1.61
CA ILE A 25 24.45 9.48 1.62
C ILE A 25 24.04 10.46 2.72
N GLY A 26 23.05 10.11 3.56
CA GLY A 26 22.52 10.98 4.61
C GLY A 26 21.84 12.26 4.10
N ALA A 27 21.32 12.23 2.86
CA ALA A 27 20.62 13.38 2.30
C ALA A 27 19.12 13.34 2.61
N ASN A 28 18.55 14.49 2.95
CA ASN A 28 17.11 14.63 3.11
C ASN A 28 16.44 14.69 1.73
N GLN A 29 15.31 14.00 1.57
CA GLN A 29 14.43 14.15 0.42
C GLN A 29 13.16 14.91 0.82
N SER A 30 12.60 15.66 -0.12
CA SER A 30 11.28 16.25 0.02
C SER A 30 10.21 15.15 0.19
N GLU A 31 9.21 15.41 1.02
CA GLU A 31 8.04 14.54 1.12
C GLU A 31 7.28 14.57 -0.21
N CYS A 32 6.88 13.40 -0.71
CA CYS A 32 6.03 13.29 -1.89
C CYS A 32 5.12 12.07 -1.76
N GLU A 33 4.01 12.04 -2.51
CA GLU A 33 3.04 10.95 -2.47
C GLU A 33 3.68 9.57 -2.71
N THR A 34 4.68 9.50 -3.60
CA THR A 34 5.41 8.25 -3.87
C THR A 34 6.16 7.72 -2.63
N ARG A 35 6.70 8.62 -1.80
CA ARG A 35 7.39 8.22 -0.57
C ARG A 35 6.40 7.75 0.48
N LEU A 36 5.28 8.46 0.62
CA LEU A 36 4.19 8.10 1.52
C LEU A 36 3.65 6.69 1.19
N GLY A 37 3.40 6.42 -0.10
CA GLY A 37 3.03 5.08 -0.59
C GLY A 37 4.04 4.02 -0.20
N PHE A 38 5.31 4.27 -0.51
CA PHE A 38 6.40 3.35 -0.19
C PHE A 38 6.54 3.07 1.32
N ASP A 39 6.46 4.09 2.17
CA ASP A 39 6.62 3.95 3.62
C ASP A 39 5.50 3.09 4.21
N GLY A 40 4.26 3.30 3.74
CA GLY A 40 3.13 2.46 4.14
C GLY A 40 3.25 1.02 3.61
N GLU A 41 3.69 0.83 2.36
CA GLU A 41 3.98 -0.50 1.81
C GLU A 41 5.01 -1.25 2.68
N MET A 42 6.10 -0.58 3.05
CA MET A 42 7.16 -1.17 3.88
C MET A 42 6.69 -1.47 5.30
N LYS A 43 5.85 -0.60 5.89
CA LYS A 43 5.24 -0.86 7.19
C LYS A 43 4.36 -2.11 7.16
N ILE A 44 3.44 -2.20 6.20
CA ILE A 44 2.55 -3.36 6.07
C ILE A 44 3.35 -4.64 5.77
N LYS A 45 4.35 -4.56 4.89
CA LYS A 45 5.27 -5.68 4.63
C LYS A 45 5.90 -6.19 5.92
N SER A 46 6.45 -5.30 6.74
CA SER A 46 7.09 -5.66 8.01
C SER A 46 6.11 -6.30 8.99
N ILE A 47 4.88 -5.79 9.07
CA ILE A 47 3.82 -6.39 9.91
C ILE A 47 3.53 -7.83 9.47
N LEU A 48 3.38 -8.06 8.16
CA LEU A 48 3.08 -9.38 7.62
C LEU A 48 4.25 -10.36 7.81
N GLU A 49 5.49 -9.92 7.61
CA GLU A 49 6.68 -10.73 7.88
C GLU A 49 6.80 -11.11 9.36
N ASN A 50 6.50 -10.17 10.27
CA ASN A 50 6.48 -10.43 11.72
C ASN A 50 5.37 -11.40 12.13
N MET A 51 4.30 -11.53 11.34
CA MET A 51 3.26 -12.55 11.51
C MET A 51 3.67 -13.93 10.98
N GLY A 52 4.87 -14.06 10.40
CA GLY A 52 5.42 -15.33 9.89
C GLY A 52 5.08 -15.61 8.42
N TYR A 53 4.58 -14.63 7.68
CA TYR A 53 4.32 -14.78 6.26
C TYR A 53 5.58 -14.54 5.43
N LYS A 54 5.72 -15.25 4.30
CA LYS A 54 6.70 -14.90 3.26
C LYS A 54 6.11 -13.76 2.42
N VAL A 55 6.80 -12.63 2.33
CA VAL A 55 6.25 -11.42 1.68
C VAL A 55 7.23 -10.83 0.67
N ASP A 56 6.87 -10.89 -0.60
CA ASP A 56 7.64 -10.32 -1.70
C ASP A 56 7.03 -8.99 -2.16
N LYS A 57 7.85 -7.92 -2.16
CA LYS A 57 7.46 -6.61 -2.69
C LYS A 57 7.59 -6.61 -4.21
N MET A 58 6.52 -6.30 -4.91
CA MET A 58 6.51 -6.25 -6.36
C MET A 58 7.13 -4.95 -6.88
N THR A 59 7.57 -4.98 -8.14
CA THR A 59 7.99 -3.76 -8.84
C THR A 59 6.78 -2.89 -9.17
N THR A 60 6.99 -1.58 -9.35
CA THR A 60 5.93 -0.58 -9.63
C THR A 60 5.13 -0.83 -10.93
N LYS A 61 5.46 -1.86 -11.71
CA LYS A 61 4.73 -2.25 -12.93
C LYS A 61 3.65 -3.30 -12.66
N HIS A 62 3.72 -4.00 -11.53
CA HIS A 62 2.70 -4.99 -11.19
C HIS A 62 1.41 -4.31 -10.75
N PRO A 63 0.26 -4.97 -10.95
CA PRO A 63 -1.04 -4.40 -10.59
C PRO A 63 -1.41 -4.59 -9.10
N TYR A 64 -0.43 -4.93 -8.27
CA TYR A 64 -0.52 -5.12 -6.82
C TYR A 64 0.89 -4.92 -6.22
N ASP A 65 0.95 -4.59 -4.93
CA ASP A 65 2.19 -4.15 -4.28
C ASP A 65 2.96 -5.30 -3.61
N LEU A 66 2.25 -6.25 -2.99
CA LEU A 66 2.85 -7.39 -2.30
C LEU A 66 2.28 -8.73 -2.80
N LEU A 67 3.14 -9.74 -2.84
CA LEU A 67 2.78 -11.14 -3.00
C LEU A 67 3.11 -11.88 -1.70
N VAL A 68 2.10 -12.48 -1.07
CA VAL A 68 2.26 -13.20 0.19
C VAL A 68 2.14 -14.69 -0.06
N ASN A 69 3.06 -15.48 0.52
CA ASN A 69 3.15 -16.94 0.39
C ASN A 69 3.07 -17.42 -1.08
N ASP A 70 3.62 -16.62 -2.00
CA ASP A 70 3.63 -16.88 -3.45
C ASP A 70 2.23 -16.99 -4.11
N ASN A 71 1.13 -16.69 -3.41
CA ASN A 71 -0.24 -16.91 -3.90
C ASN A 71 -1.23 -15.77 -3.64
N ILE A 72 -1.12 -15.04 -2.53
CA ILE A 72 -2.06 -13.97 -2.15
C ILE A 72 -1.55 -12.63 -2.66
N LYS A 73 -2.32 -11.98 -3.52
CA LYS A 73 -1.98 -10.66 -4.09
C LYS A 73 -2.59 -9.56 -3.23
N ILE A 74 -1.75 -8.67 -2.73
CA ILE A 74 -2.17 -7.56 -1.87
C ILE A 74 -1.83 -6.23 -2.53
N ASP A 75 -2.82 -5.34 -2.60
CA ASP A 75 -2.64 -3.95 -3.01
C ASP A 75 -2.79 -3.03 -1.78
N ILE A 76 -1.83 -2.13 -1.60
CA ILE A 76 -1.73 -1.25 -0.45
C ILE A 76 -2.08 0.16 -0.89
N LYS A 77 -2.88 0.84 -0.06
CA LYS A 77 -3.26 2.22 -0.29
C LYS A 77 -3.11 3.00 1.00
N THR A 78 -2.41 4.11 0.94
CA THR A 78 -1.98 4.88 2.10
C THR A 78 -2.43 6.32 1.92
N ALA A 79 -2.94 6.94 2.97
CA ALA A 79 -3.41 8.32 2.90
C ALA A 79 -3.23 9.04 4.24
N HIS A 80 -2.98 10.34 4.14
CA HIS A 80 -3.18 11.27 5.25
C HIS A 80 -4.65 11.68 5.37
N LYS A 81 -5.00 12.11 6.58
CA LYS A 81 -6.29 12.69 6.89
C LYS A 81 -6.42 14.04 6.21
N TYR A 82 -7.43 14.16 5.37
CA TYR A 82 -7.90 15.46 4.90
C TYR A 82 -8.92 16.00 5.88
N THR A 83 -8.78 17.26 6.30
CA THR A 83 -9.74 17.98 7.12
C THR A 83 -10.21 19.20 6.35
N SER A 84 -11.53 19.35 6.22
CA SER A 84 -12.13 20.50 5.58
C SER A 84 -12.32 21.67 6.55
N ASP A 85 -12.46 22.87 6.01
CA ASP A 85 -12.79 24.07 6.78
C ASP A 85 -14.14 23.98 7.51
N THR A 86 -15.04 23.09 7.05
CA THR A 86 -16.36 22.84 7.65
C THR A 86 -16.32 21.77 8.74
N GLY A 87 -15.13 21.25 9.10
CA GLY A 87 -14.92 20.36 10.23
C GLY A 87 -15.21 18.87 9.96
N TRP A 88 -15.35 18.48 8.68
CA TRP A 88 -15.39 17.06 8.31
C TRP A 88 -14.00 16.58 7.90
N SER A 89 -13.70 15.32 8.23
CA SER A 89 -12.39 14.73 7.98
C SER A 89 -12.51 13.32 7.42
N SER A 90 -11.61 12.97 6.50
CA SER A 90 -11.60 11.67 5.85
C SER A 90 -10.26 11.34 5.22
N TYR A 91 -10.04 10.04 5.02
CA TYR A 91 -8.99 9.48 4.20
C TYR A 91 -9.57 9.10 2.84
N SER A 92 -8.91 9.51 1.77
CA SER A 92 -9.36 9.25 0.40
C SER A 92 -8.34 8.38 -0.32
N PHE A 93 -8.82 7.29 -0.93
CA PHE A 93 -7.99 6.33 -1.64
C PHE A 93 -8.51 6.13 -3.06
N ASN A 94 -7.60 6.21 -4.04
CA ASN A 94 -7.89 5.90 -5.43
C ASN A 94 -7.62 4.42 -5.69
N LEU A 95 -8.64 3.67 -6.10
CA LEU A 95 -8.54 2.26 -6.48
C LEU A 95 -8.34 2.07 -7.98
N GLU A 96 -8.55 3.13 -8.78
CA GLU A 96 -8.38 3.23 -10.23
C GLU A 96 -9.31 2.34 -11.07
N LYS A 97 -9.54 1.10 -10.68
CA LYS A 97 -10.25 0.07 -11.44
C LYS A 97 -11.45 -0.44 -10.66
N LYS A 98 -12.59 -0.56 -11.34
CA LYS A 98 -13.82 -1.15 -10.76
C LYS A 98 -13.69 -2.65 -10.51
N ASN A 99 -12.88 -3.34 -11.32
CA ASN A 99 -12.58 -4.75 -11.17
C ASN A 99 -11.17 -4.88 -10.56
N PRO A 100 -11.05 -5.36 -9.31
CA PRO A 100 -9.77 -5.51 -8.65
C PRO A 100 -8.84 -6.49 -9.34
N THR A 101 -7.54 -6.22 -9.27
CA THR A 101 -6.46 -7.11 -9.73
C THR A 101 -5.77 -7.86 -8.60
N CYS A 102 -6.13 -7.55 -7.35
CA CYS A 102 -5.63 -8.15 -6.13
C CYS A 102 -6.73 -8.96 -5.42
N ASP A 103 -6.33 -9.80 -4.47
CA ASP A 103 -7.24 -10.58 -3.64
C ASP A 103 -7.71 -9.78 -2.42
N ILE A 104 -6.81 -8.97 -1.86
CA ILE A 104 -7.03 -8.17 -0.66
C ILE A 104 -6.45 -6.77 -0.86
N TYR A 105 -7.22 -5.77 -0.44
CA TYR A 105 -6.71 -4.40 -0.25
C TYR A 105 -6.36 -4.19 1.22
N ILE A 106 -5.23 -3.54 1.48
CA ILE A 106 -4.87 -3.03 2.80
C ILE A 106 -4.81 -1.50 2.74
N PHE A 107 -5.68 -0.84 3.49
CA PHE A 107 -5.70 0.61 3.61
C PHE A 107 -4.99 1.01 4.89
N TYR A 108 -4.03 1.92 4.77
CA TYR A 108 -3.33 2.50 5.90
C TYR A 108 -3.66 4.00 6.03
N CYS A 109 -4.42 4.32 7.07
CA CYS A 109 -4.73 5.67 7.51
C CYS A 109 -3.62 6.13 8.47
N ILE A 110 -2.71 6.98 7.99
CA ILE A 110 -1.45 7.28 8.67
C ILE A 110 -1.70 7.97 10.02
N ASP A 111 -2.50 9.03 10.04
CA ASP A 111 -2.65 9.90 11.21
C ASP A 111 -3.34 9.22 12.41
N ASP A 112 -4.18 8.22 12.17
CA ASP A 112 -4.87 7.44 13.22
C ASP A 112 -4.24 6.05 13.44
N ASP A 113 -3.10 5.77 12.79
CA ASP A 113 -2.45 4.45 12.73
C ASP A 113 -3.43 3.29 12.49
N LYS A 114 -4.39 3.50 11.58
CA LYS A 114 -5.52 2.61 11.38
C LYS A 114 -5.32 1.80 10.11
N ILE A 115 -5.31 0.47 10.26
CA ILE A 115 -5.16 -0.47 9.16
C ILE A 115 -6.49 -1.19 8.91
N LEU A 116 -6.96 -1.18 7.67
CA LEU A 116 -8.17 -1.89 7.25
C LEU A 116 -7.82 -2.94 6.20
N VAL A 117 -8.17 -4.19 6.50
CA VAL A 117 -7.92 -5.34 5.63
C VAL A 117 -9.23 -5.75 4.98
N ILE A 118 -9.39 -5.44 3.68
CA ILE A 118 -10.66 -5.60 2.96
C ILE A 118 -10.47 -6.55 1.77
N PRO A 119 -11.14 -7.72 1.75
CA PRO A 119 -11.16 -8.56 0.56
C PRO A 119 -11.70 -7.81 -0.66
N SER A 120 -11.00 -7.93 -1.79
CA SER A 120 -11.25 -7.13 -2.98
C SER A 120 -12.66 -7.33 -3.56
N LYS A 121 -13.27 -8.49 -3.33
CA LYS A 121 -14.67 -8.80 -3.69
C LYS A 121 -15.69 -7.79 -3.16
N TYR A 122 -15.39 -7.09 -2.07
CA TYR A 122 -16.26 -6.08 -1.45
C TYR A 122 -16.05 -4.66 -2.00
N LEU A 123 -15.03 -4.45 -2.84
CA LEU A 123 -14.62 -3.13 -3.33
C LEU A 123 -14.71 -3.08 -4.86
N LYS A 124 -15.95 -3.04 -5.38
CA LYS A 124 -16.25 -2.85 -6.81
C LYS A 124 -16.47 -1.38 -7.16
N GLN A 125 -15.51 -0.54 -6.83
CA GLN A 125 -15.55 0.92 -6.99
C GLN A 125 -14.15 1.47 -7.32
N THR A 126 -14.06 2.70 -7.81
CA THR A 126 -12.78 3.32 -8.21
C THR A 126 -12.22 4.24 -7.14
N GLN A 127 -13.01 4.64 -6.15
CA GLN A 127 -12.58 5.47 -5.03
C GLN A 127 -13.16 4.94 -3.73
N LEU A 128 -12.41 5.10 -2.65
CA LEU A 128 -12.81 4.74 -1.30
C LEU A 128 -12.52 5.92 -0.37
N CYS A 129 -13.57 6.47 0.23
CA CYS A 129 -13.43 7.47 1.30
C CYS A 129 -13.79 6.85 2.64
N ILE A 130 -12.96 7.10 3.64
CA ILE A 130 -13.10 6.58 5.00
C ILE A 130 -13.09 7.78 5.93
N THR A 131 -14.23 8.06 6.57
CA THR A 131 -14.25 9.07 7.63
C THR A 131 -13.35 8.65 8.79
N ASP A 132 -12.74 9.63 9.44
CA ASP A 132 -11.97 9.47 10.67
C ASP A 132 -12.83 9.07 11.88
N LYS A 133 -14.14 9.34 11.83
CA LYS A 133 -15.14 8.89 12.82
C LYS A 133 -15.54 7.43 12.57
N LYS A 134 -16.71 7.03 13.10
CA LYS A 134 -17.28 5.70 12.91
C LYS A 134 -17.65 5.49 11.44
N SER A 135 -16.94 4.58 10.78
CA SER A 135 -17.12 4.24 9.38
C SER A 135 -17.71 2.84 9.25
N LYS A 136 -18.48 2.59 8.17
CA LYS A 136 -18.93 1.23 7.82
C LYS A 136 -17.78 0.25 7.58
N TYR A 137 -16.58 0.77 7.33
CA TYR A 137 -15.37 -0.01 7.08
C TYR A 137 -14.62 -0.40 8.36
N ASP A 138 -15.01 0.11 9.54
CA ASP A 138 -14.36 -0.21 10.81
C ASP A 138 -14.44 -1.70 11.15
N LYS A 139 -15.43 -2.41 10.63
CA LYS A 139 -15.55 -3.88 10.72
C LYS A 139 -14.38 -4.65 10.09
N TYR A 140 -13.58 -3.98 9.24
CA TYR A 140 -12.39 -4.51 8.57
C TYR A 140 -11.09 -4.13 9.27
N ARG A 141 -11.15 -3.43 10.41
CA ARG A 141 -9.97 -3.02 11.16
C ARG A 141 -9.18 -4.23 11.67
N ASP A 142 -7.89 -4.25 11.34
CA ASP A 142 -6.93 -5.27 11.75
C ASP A 142 -7.39 -6.72 11.47
N ARG A 143 -8.23 -6.89 10.44
CA ARG A 143 -8.81 -8.19 10.04
C ARG A 143 -7.84 -9.05 9.22
N TYR A 144 -6.65 -9.26 9.78
CA TYR A 144 -5.64 -10.17 9.20
C TYR A 144 -6.12 -11.64 9.15
N ASP A 145 -7.22 -11.98 9.84
CA ASP A 145 -7.89 -13.28 9.68
C ASP A 145 -8.34 -13.56 8.24
N TYR A 146 -8.58 -12.51 7.42
CA TYR A 146 -8.83 -12.71 6.01
C TYR A 146 -7.61 -13.27 5.28
N LEU A 147 -6.39 -12.80 5.58
CA LEU A 147 -5.18 -13.36 4.96
C LEU A 147 -5.06 -14.84 5.29
N LYS A 148 -5.29 -15.22 6.56
CA LYS A 148 -5.29 -16.63 6.97
C LYS A 148 -6.30 -17.48 6.20
N LYS A 149 -7.52 -16.99 6.00
CA LYS A 149 -8.56 -17.70 5.23
C LYS A 149 -8.17 -17.89 3.76
N TYR A 150 -7.55 -16.89 3.14
CA TYR A 150 -7.07 -17.01 1.77
C TYR A 150 -5.89 -17.99 1.69
N ASP A 151 -4.96 -17.94 2.64
CA ASP A 151 -3.81 -18.85 2.71
C ASP A 151 -4.27 -20.31 2.89
N GLU A 152 -5.20 -20.57 3.81
CA GLU A 152 -5.84 -21.87 3.99
C GLU A 152 -6.56 -22.34 2.72
N PHE A 153 -7.31 -21.45 2.07
CA PHE A 153 -7.97 -21.76 0.81
C PHE A 153 -6.97 -22.21 -0.26
N TYR A 154 -5.90 -21.46 -0.50
CA TYR A 154 -4.91 -21.82 -1.52
C TYR A 154 -4.16 -23.11 -1.20
N ARG A 155 -3.91 -23.42 0.09
CA ARG A 155 -3.31 -24.70 0.49
C ARG A 155 -4.21 -25.89 0.21
N ASN A 156 -5.54 -25.71 0.33
CA ASN A 156 -6.53 -26.78 0.14
C ASN A 156 -6.95 -27.00 -1.33
N VAL A 157 -6.58 -26.10 -2.24
CA VAL A 157 -6.85 -26.24 -3.68
C VAL A 157 -5.80 -27.12 -4.37
N ILE A 158 -4.76 -27.53 -3.65
CA ILE A 158 -3.68 -28.43 -4.10
C ILE A 158 -3.99 -29.85 -3.65
#